data_AF-A0A2D9C6H9-F1
#
_entry.id   AF-A0A2D9C6H9-F1
#
_cell.length_a   1.000
_cell.length_b   1.000
_cell.length_c   1.000
_cell.angle_alpha   90.00
_cell.angle_beta   90.00
_cell.angle_gamma   90.00
#
_symmetry.space_group_name_H-M   'P 1'
#
loop_
_entity.id
_entity.type
_entity.pdbx_description
1 polymer ?
#
loop_
_entity_poly.entity_id
_entity_poly.type
_entity_poly.pdbx_seq_one_letter_code
_entity_poly.pdbx_strand_id
1 'polypeptide(L)'
;MSSKKAKLTAADEAATKKEDEINLLRKKAEDRSKVLKAELQALVDNRQDVINPYEGMTNEMANLGVATQAAEFQAEQTDIALANTLDAMRSSGASAGGATALAQAALQSKKGIAANLERQEASNQKAAAQGAQDLQNKLAEGKKFAFGVTENRENADVNRAAKELDNQKQQAADAESMRVQAEIGDALNT
;
A
#
# COMPACT_ATOMS: atom_id res chain seq x y z
N MET A 1 -65.90 31.85 39.30
CA MET A 1 -64.61 32.39 38.80
C MET A 1 -63.38 31.65 39.33
N SER A 2 -63.39 31.05 40.52
CA SER A 2 -62.17 30.47 41.15
C SER A 2 -61.68 29.13 40.57
N SER A 3 -62.56 28.24 40.07
CA SER A 3 -62.13 26.91 39.57
C SER A 3 -61.58 26.90 38.14
N LYS A 4 -61.92 27.92 37.33
CA LYS A 4 -61.45 28.06 35.94
C LYS A 4 -60.01 28.57 35.88
N LYS A 5 -59.63 29.50 36.79
CA LYS A 5 -58.25 29.97 36.97
C LYS A 5 -57.31 28.87 37.49
N ALA A 6 -57.75 28.07 38.47
CA ALA A 6 -56.96 26.96 39.02
C ALA A 6 -56.73 25.80 38.03
N LYS A 7 -57.66 25.57 37.09
CA LYS A 7 -57.46 24.60 36.00
C LYS A 7 -56.51 25.11 34.91
N LEU A 8 -56.48 26.43 34.67
CA LEU A 8 -55.56 27.05 33.72
C LEU A 8 -54.10 26.92 34.22
N THR A 9 -53.85 27.23 35.49
CA THR A 9 -52.51 27.13 36.11
C THR A 9 -51.98 25.69 36.18
N ALA A 10 -52.84 24.70 36.43
CA ALA A 10 -52.44 23.29 36.42
C ALA A 10 -52.15 22.76 35.00
N ALA A 11 -52.83 23.30 33.98
CA ALA A 11 -52.54 22.99 32.58
C ALA A 11 -51.23 23.64 32.12
N ASP A 12 -50.97 24.88 32.55
CA ASP A 12 -49.71 25.59 32.29
C ASP A 12 -48.52 24.87 32.96
N GLU A 13 -48.65 24.45 34.22
CA GLU A 13 -47.62 23.66 34.93
C GLU A 13 -47.32 22.32 34.23
N ALA A 14 -48.36 21.64 33.74
CA ALA A 14 -48.21 20.38 33.00
C ALA A 14 -47.58 20.60 31.60
N ALA A 15 -47.81 21.75 30.97
CA ALA A 15 -47.16 22.14 29.72
C ALA A 15 -45.66 22.42 29.95
N THR A 16 -45.30 23.19 30.97
CA THR A 16 -43.89 23.44 31.34
C THR A 16 -43.13 22.15 31.68
N LYS A 17 -43.74 21.22 32.43
CA LYS A 17 -43.09 19.92 32.75
C LYS A 17 -42.83 19.08 31.50
N LYS A 18 -43.76 19.07 30.53
CA LYS A 18 -43.56 18.41 29.24
C LYS A 18 -42.46 19.07 28.43
N GLU A 19 -42.37 20.39 28.46
CA GLU A 19 -41.36 21.16 27.75
C GLU A 19 -39.95 20.92 28.34
N ASP A 20 -39.82 20.86 29.67
CA ASP A 20 -38.59 20.48 30.35
C ASP A 20 -38.15 19.04 30.01
N GLU A 21 -39.10 18.10 29.96
CA GLU A 21 -38.82 16.71 29.58
C GLU A 21 -38.35 16.62 28.12
N ILE A 22 -38.99 17.35 27.20
CA ILE A 22 -38.57 17.46 25.80
C ILE A 22 -37.17 18.07 25.69
N ASN A 23 -36.87 19.14 26.44
CA ASN A 23 -35.57 19.79 26.44
C ASN A 23 -34.47 18.89 27.03
N LEU A 24 -34.78 18.11 28.08
CA LEU A 24 -33.88 17.12 28.63
C LEU A 24 -33.57 16.00 27.63
N LEU A 25 -34.58 15.53 26.90
CA LEU A 25 -34.42 14.51 25.85
C LEU A 25 -33.58 15.04 24.68
N ARG A 26 -33.80 16.29 24.23
CA ARG A 26 -32.97 16.96 23.22
C ARG A 26 -31.52 17.05 23.67
N LYS A 27 -31.26 17.52 24.89
CA LYS A 27 -29.92 17.62 25.45
C LYS A 27 -29.21 16.28 25.52
N LYS A 28 -29.90 15.22 26.00
CA LYS A 28 -29.36 13.85 26.00
C LYS A 28 -29.05 13.34 24.59
N ALA A 29 -29.89 13.65 23.61
CA ALA A 29 -29.67 13.29 22.21
C ALA A 29 -28.46 14.01 21.61
N GLU A 30 -28.30 15.30 21.89
CA GLU A 30 -27.14 16.10 21.48
C GLU A 30 -25.84 15.59 22.10
N ASP A 31 -25.83 15.33 23.40
CA ASP A 31 -24.64 14.81 24.10
C ASP A 31 -24.24 13.44 23.55
N ARG A 32 -25.22 12.57 23.28
CA ARG A 32 -24.97 11.29 22.63
C ARG A 32 -24.43 11.46 21.21
N SER A 33 -24.96 12.42 20.44
CA SER A 33 -24.45 12.75 19.11
C SER A 33 -23.00 13.23 19.15
N LYS A 34 -22.64 14.08 20.13
CA LYS A 34 -21.26 14.57 20.33
C LYS A 34 -20.29 13.43 20.65
N VAL A 35 -20.67 12.53 21.55
CA VAL A 35 -19.83 11.36 21.89
C VAL A 35 -19.62 10.47 20.66
N LEU A 36 -20.69 10.14 19.93
CA LEU A 36 -20.59 9.33 18.71
C LEU A 36 -19.72 9.99 17.64
N LYS A 37 -19.80 11.32 17.47
CA LYS A 37 -18.92 12.08 16.56
C LYS A 37 -17.46 11.99 17.00
N ALA A 38 -17.17 12.12 18.29
CA ALA A 38 -15.82 12.01 18.82
C ALA A 38 -15.24 10.60 18.66
N GLU A 39 -16.03 9.56 18.93
CA GLU A 39 -15.64 8.15 18.70
C GLU A 39 -15.36 7.88 17.22
N LEU A 40 -16.21 8.39 16.34
CA LEU A 40 -16.04 8.27 14.89
C LEU A 40 -14.77 8.98 14.41
N GLN A 41 -14.48 10.18 14.95
CA GLN A 41 -13.26 10.90 14.65
C GLN A 41 -12.03 10.14 15.14
N ALA A 42 -12.06 9.62 16.37
CA ALA A 42 -10.97 8.79 16.90
C ALA A 42 -10.75 7.53 16.05
N LEU A 43 -11.81 6.92 15.51
CA LEU A 43 -11.70 5.79 14.57
C LEU A 43 -11.09 6.19 13.23
N VAL A 44 -11.32 7.42 12.76
CA VAL A 44 -10.71 7.96 11.54
C VAL A 44 -9.23 8.25 11.76
N ASP A 45 -8.90 8.89 12.87
CA ASP A 45 -7.53 9.30 13.19
C ASP A 45 -6.63 8.09 13.48
N ASN A 46 -7.19 7.01 14.04
CA ASN A 46 -6.48 5.76 14.31
C ASN A 46 -6.56 4.74 13.17
N ARG A 47 -6.90 5.16 11.94
CA ARG A 47 -6.87 4.24 10.79
C ARG A 47 -5.44 3.80 10.53
N GLN A 48 -5.28 2.49 10.29
CA GLN A 48 -4.01 1.97 9.79
C GLN A 48 -3.71 2.56 8.42
N ASP A 49 -2.45 2.89 8.18
CA ASP A 49 -2.00 3.37 6.87
C ASP A 49 -2.30 2.35 5.76
N VAL A 50 -2.62 2.87 4.57
CA VAL A 50 -2.80 2.02 3.40
C VAL A 50 -1.42 1.65 2.86
N ILE A 51 -0.99 0.42 3.13
CA ILE A 51 0.32 -0.08 2.71
C ILE A 51 0.18 -0.83 1.39
N ASN A 52 1.16 -0.66 0.50
CA ASN A 52 1.30 -1.51 -0.67
C ASN A 52 1.97 -2.84 -0.26
N PRO A 53 1.31 -4.00 -0.43
CA PRO A 53 1.86 -5.29 0.02
C PRO A 53 3.18 -5.71 -0.65
N TYR A 54 3.49 -5.14 -1.81
CA TYR A 54 4.71 -5.41 -2.57
C TYR A 54 5.81 -4.36 -2.34
N GLU A 55 5.53 -3.34 -1.52
CA GLU A 55 6.50 -2.31 -1.19
C GLU A 55 7.71 -2.90 -0.46
N GLY A 56 8.91 -2.54 -0.92
CA GLY A 56 10.17 -3.07 -0.38
C GLY A 56 10.60 -4.43 -0.94
N MET A 57 9.84 -5.07 -1.83
CA MET A 57 10.33 -6.25 -2.55
C MET A 57 11.50 -5.89 -3.48
N THR A 58 12.49 -6.78 -3.55
CA THR A 58 13.66 -6.64 -4.41
C THR A 58 13.74 -7.79 -5.41
N ASN A 59 14.54 -7.63 -6.46
CA ASN A 59 14.74 -8.69 -7.45
C ASN A 59 15.92 -9.59 -7.03
N GLU A 60 15.64 -10.78 -6.54
CA GLU A 60 16.67 -11.74 -6.11
C GLU A 60 17.51 -12.24 -7.30
N MET A 61 16.92 -12.25 -8.50
CA MET A 61 17.60 -12.69 -9.72
C MET A 61 18.66 -11.70 -10.21
N ALA A 62 18.66 -10.46 -9.69
CA ALA A 62 19.73 -9.50 -9.96
C ALA A 62 21.08 -9.92 -9.37
N ASN A 63 21.08 -10.82 -8.39
CA ASN A 63 22.28 -11.28 -7.68
C ASN A 63 22.76 -12.68 -8.15
N LEU A 64 22.36 -13.14 -9.34
CA LEU A 64 22.80 -14.43 -9.85
C LEU A 64 24.31 -14.44 -10.15
N GLY A 65 25.06 -15.26 -9.41
CA GLY A 65 26.48 -15.47 -9.64
C GLY A 65 26.77 -16.28 -10.91
N VAL A 66 27.98 -16.11 -11.43
CA VAL A 66 28.55 -16.93 -12.52
C VAL A 66 29.45 -18.00 -11.88
N ALA A 67 29.54 -19.19 -12.48
CA ALA A 67 30.36 -20.29 -11.98
C ALA A 67 31.85 -20.13 -12.35
N THR A 68 32.41 -18.94 -12.13
CA THR A 68 33.79 -18.56 -12.51
C THR A 68 34.83 -19.49 -11.89
N GLN A 69 34.69 -19.84 -10.62
CA GLN A 69 35.68 -20.68 -9.95
C GLN A 69 35.75 -22.12 -10.52
N ALA A 70 34.61 -22.68 -10.94
CA ALA A 70 34.60 -23.99 -11.60
C ALA A 70 35.25 -23.92 -13.00
N ALA A 71 35.03 -22.82 -13.72
CA ALA A 71 35.66 -22.57 -15.02
C ALA A 71 37.17 -22.32 -14.90
N GLU A 72 37.62 -21.62 -13.86
CA GLU A 72 39.04 -21.44 -13.53
C GLU A 72 39.71 -22.79 -13.26
N PHE A 73 39.12 -23.65 -12.44
CA PHE A 73 39.63 -25.00 -12.20
C PHE A 73 39.75 -25.83 -13.50
N GLN A 74 38.77 -25.75 -14.39
CA GLN A 74 38.82 -26.45 -15.69
C GLN A 74 39.91 -25.90 -16.61
N ALA A 75 40.11 -24.58 -16.61
CA ALA A 75 41.18 -23.94 -17.36
C ALA A 75 42.56 -24.34 -16.82
N GLU A 76 42.74 -24.35 -15.49
CA GLU A 76 43.96 -24.80 -14.83
C GLU A 76 44.27 -26.27 -15.11
N GLN A 77 43.27 -27.16 -15.05
CA GLN A 77 43.45 -28.56 -15.42
C GLN A 77 43.92 -28.74 -16.86
N THR A 78 43.39 -27.92 -17.78
CA THR A 78 43.80 -27.93 -19.19
C THR A 78 45.25 -27.47 -19.33
N ASP A 79 45.67 -26.46 -18.57
CA ASP A 79 47.05 -25.97 -18.58
C ASP A 79 48.05 -26.97 -17.97
N ILE A 80 47.67 -27.65 -16.88
CA ILE A 80 48.47 -28.73 -16.29
C ILE A 80 48.63 -29.89 -17.29
N ALA A 81 47.53 -30.27 -17.96
CA ALA A 81 47.57 -31.32 -18.98
C ALA A 81 48.48 -30.93 -20.14
N LEU A 82 48.43 -29.66 -20.58
CA LEU A 82 49.30 -29.08 -21.60
C LEU A 82 50.78 -29.08 -21.17
N ALA A 83 51.09 -28.70 -19.94
CA ALA A 83 52.44 -28.70 -19.41
C ALA A 83 53.04 -30.12 -19.37
N ASN A 84 52.29 -31.09 -18.83
CA ASN A 84 52.72 -32.49 -18.74
C ASN A 84 52.99 -33.11 -20.11
N THR A 85 52.17 -32.77 -21.12
CA THR A 85 52.36 -33.25 -22.49
C THR A 85 53.49 -32.51 -23.22
N LEU A 86 53.74 -31.23 -22.94
CA LEU A 86 54.90 -30.50 -23.44
C LEU A 86 56.21 -31.09 -22.89
N ASP A 87 56.27 -31.42 -21.61
CA ASP A 87 57.44 -32.06 -20.99
C ASP A 87 57.67 -33.46 -21.56
N ALA A 88 56.62 -34.25 -21.77
CA ALA A 88 56.70 -35.55 -22.44
C ALA A 88 57.17 -35.44 -23.91
N MET A 89 56.71 -34.43 -24.66
CA MET A 89 57.17 -34.17 -26.03
C MET A 89 58.64 -33.74 -26.07
N ARG A 90 59.06 -32.89 -25.12
CA ARG A 90 60.47 -32.49 -24.95
C ARG A 90 61.36 -33.70 -24.67
N SER A 91 60.92 -34.60 -23.79
CA SER A 91 61.67 -35.80 -23.43
C SER A 91 61.69 -36.86 -24.53
N SER A 92 60.67 -36.93 -25.38
CA SER A 92 60.56 -37.95 -26.45
C SER A 92 61.07 -37.49 -27.82
N GLY A 93 61.47 -36.22 -27.96
CA GLY A 93 61.94 -35.65 -29.22
C GLY A 93 60.83 -35.44 -30.26
N ALA A 94 59.56 -35.44 -29.83
CA ALA A 94 58.42 -35.23 -30.71
C ALA A 94 58.42 -33.80 -31.30
N SER A 95 58.08 -33.68 -32.58
CA SER A 95 58.27 -32.48 -33.40
C SER A 95 57.42 -31.27 -32.99
N ALA A 96 57.83 -30.08 -33.47
CA ALA A 96 57.11 -28.80 -33.29
C ALA A 96 55.63 -28.82 -33.74
N GLY A 97 55.22 -29.77 -34.60
CA GLY A 97 53.84 -29.92 -35.06
C GLY A 97 52.89 -30.44 -33.97
N GLY A 98 53.35 -31.36 -33.11
CA GLY A 98 52.55 -31.92 -32.02
C GLY A 98 52.27 -30.89 -30.91
N ALA A 99 53.29 -30.10 -30.55
CA ALA A 99 53.15 -29.00 -29.60
C ALA A 99 52.18 -27.93 -30.08
N THR A 100 52.20 -27.62 -31.38
CA THR A 100 51.27 -26.65 -31.99
C THR A 100 49.83 -27.18 -31.97
N ALA A 101 49.61 -28.44 -32.33
CA ALA A 101 48.28 -29.06 -32.33
C ALA A 101 47.66 -29.08 -30.92
N LEU A 102 48.48 -29.37 -29.91
CA LEU A 102 48.04 -29.44 -28.53
C LEU A 102 47.76 -28.05 -27.93
N ALA A 103 48.60 -27.05 -28.23
CA ALA A 103 48.32 -25.66 -27.85
C ALA A 103 47.02 -25.15 -28.49
N GLN A 104 46.73 -25.54 -29.74
CA GLN A 104 45.46 -25.23 -30.40
C GLN A 104 44.27 -25.93 -29.71
N ALA A 105 44.44 -27.18 -29.26
CA ALA A 105 43.41 -27.90 -28.52
C ALA A 105 43.12 -27.25 -27.15
N ALA A 106 44.16 -26.88 -26.40
CA ALA A 106 44.02 -26.17 -25.12
C ALA A 106 43.34 -24.80 -25.32
N LEU A 107 43.74 -24.05 -26.36
CA LEU A 107 43.07 -22.80 -26.73
C LEU A 107 41.59 -23.01 -27.04
N GLN A 108 41.24 -24.07 -27.78
CA GLN A 108 39.84 -24.38 -28.05
C GLN A 108 39.06 -24.80 -26.81
N SER A 109 39.68 -25.55 -25.89
CA SER A 109 39.06 -25.92 -24.60
C SER A 109 38.75 -24.66 -23.77
N LYS A 110 39.71 -23.74 -23.64
CA LYS A 110 39.49 -22.45 -22.96
C LYS A 110 38.42 -21.59 -23.64
N LYS A 111 38.37 -21.56 -24.97
CA LYS A 111 37.28 -20.90 -25.71
C LYS A 111 35.92 -21.54 -25.44
N GLY A 112 35.85 -22.86 -25.33
CA GLY A 112 34.64 -23.58 -24.95
C GLY A 112 34.17 -23.23 -23.54
N ILE A 113 35.10 -23.14 -22.58
CA ILE A 113 34.82 -22.71 -21.20
C ILE A 113 34.31 -21.26 -21.19
N ALA A 114 34.97 -20.34 -21.89
CA ALA A 114 34.53 -18.94 -22.00
C ALA A 114 33.14 -18.82 -22.64
N ALA A 115 32.87 -19.55 -23.72
CA ALA A 115 31.55 -19.58 -24.35
C ALA A 115 30.45 -20.15 -23.43
N ASN A 116 30.80 -21.08 -22.53
CA ASN A 116 29.86 -21.58 -21.52
C ASN A 116 29.55 -20.51 -20.46
N LEU A 117 30.57 -19.77 -19.99
CA LEU A 117 30.39 -18.66 -19.06
C LEU A 117 29.55 -17.54 -19.67
N GLU A 118 29.81 -17.14 -20.91
CA GLU A 118 29.00 -16.14 -21.63
C GLU A 118 27.54 -16.58 -21.75
N ARG A 119 27.29 -17.86 -22.07
CA ARG A 119 25.92 -18.40 -22.11
C ARG A 119 25.25 -18.39 -20.74
N GLN A 120 25.98 -18.70 -19.66
CA GLN A 120 25.47 -18.61 -18.30
C GLN A 120 25.15 -17.16 -17.94
N GLU A 121 26.04 -16.23 -18.24
CA GLU A 121 25.85 -14.81 -17.95
C GLU A 121 24.66 -14.23 -18.71
N ALA A 122 24.53 -14.53 -20.00
CA ALA A 122 23.37 -14.14 -20.79
C ALA A 122 22.06 -14.72 -20.23
N SER A 123 22.08 -15.97 -19.75
CA SER A 123 20.92 -16.59 -19.09
C SER A 123 20.59 -15.90 -17.76
N ASN A 124 21.61 -15.57 -16.95
CA ASN A 124 21.44 -14.86 -15.68
C ASN A 124 20.89 -13.46 -15.90
N GLN A 125 21.44 -12.71 -16.87
CA GLN A 125 20.95 -11.38 -17.24
C GLN A 125 19.50 -11.42 -17.72
N LYS A 126 19.14 -12.42 -18.54
CA LYS A 126 17.75 -12.62 -18.96
C LYS A 126 16.82 -12.89 -17.78
N ALA A 127 17.24 -13.77 -16.86
CA ALA A 127 16.44 -14.09 -15.68
C ALA A 127 16.32 -12.87 -14.73
N ALA A 128 17.38 -12.10 -14.57
CA ALA A 128 17.38 -10.83 -13.84
C ALA A 128 16.40 -9.83 -14.46
N ALA A 129 16.43 -9.65 -15.78
CA ALA A 129 15.51 -8.76 -16.50
C ALA A 129 14.04 -9.21 -16.35
N GLN A 130 13.78 -10.51 -16.46
CA GLN A 130 12.45 -11.08 -16.24
C GLN A 130 11.95 -10.86 -14.81
N GLY A 131 12.81 -11.11 -13.81
CA GLY A 131 12.49 -10.83 -12.41
C GLY A 131 12.22 -9.36 -12.14
N ALA A 132 12.98 -8.46 -12.77
CA ALA A 132 12.76 -7.01 -12.65
C ALA A 132 11.40 -6.60 -13.24
N GLN A 133 11.01 -7.16 -14.39
CA GLN A 133 9.72 -6.89 -15.00
C GLN A 133 8.56 -7.42 -14.14
N ASP A 134 8.67 -8.63 -13.59
CA ASP A 134 7.67 -9.21 -12.69
C ASP A 134 7.53 -8.38 -11.41
N LEU A 135 8.65 -7.98 -10.80
CA LEU A 135 8.67 -7.11 -9.64
C LEU A 135 7.99 -5.76 -9.93
N GLN A 136 8.30 -5.15 -11.08
CA GLN A 136 7.68 -3.89 -11.49
C GLN A 136 6.17 -4.02 -11.64
N ASN A 137 5.69 -5.13 -12.22
CA ASN A 137 4.25 -5.41 -12.35
C ASN A 137 3.59 -5.55 -10.98
N LYS A 138 4.18 -6.33 -10.07
CA LYS A 138 3.68 -6.49 -8.69
C LYS A 138 3.63 -5.16 -7.94
N LEU A 139 4.69 -4.37 -8.03
CA LEU A 139 4.72 -3.02 -7.45
C LEU A 139 3.61 -2.13 -8.01
N ALA A 140 3.36 -2.18 -9.32
CA ALA A 140 2.30 -1.43 -9.96
C ALA A 140 0.90 -1.90 -9.52
N GLU A 141 0.68 -3.21 -9.41
CA GLU A 141 -0.56 -3.80 -8.89
C GLU A 141 -0.81 -3.38 -7.45
N GLY A 142 0.21 -3.46 -6.60
CA GLY A 142 0.12 -3.02 -5.22
C GLY A 142 -0.14 -1.52 -5.07
N LYS A 143 0.42 -0.68 -5.95
CA LYS A 143 0.09 0.75 -6.02
C LYS A 143 -1.36 0.97 -6.40
N LYS A 144 -1.88 0.24 -7.38
CA LYS A 144 -3.30 0.32 -7.77
C LYS A 144 -4.23 -0.11 -6.63
N PHE A 145 -3.85 -1.17 -5.91
CA PHE A 145 -4.57 -1.63 -4.73
C PHE A 145 -4.61 -0.54 -3.66
N ALA A 146 -3.44 0.00 -3.28
CA ALA A 146 -3.33 1.06 -2.30
C ALA A 146 -4.16 2.29 -2.71
N PHE A 147 -4.05 2.73 -3.97
CA PHE A 147 -4.85 3.82 -4.51
C PHE A 147 -6.36 3.57 -4.37
N GLY A 148 -6.85 2.38 -4.75
CA GLY A 148 -8.27 2.05 -4.64
C GLY A 148 -8.78 2.01 -3.20
N VAL A 149 -7.98 1.52 -2.26
CA VAL A 149 -8.32 1.55 -0.83
C VAL A 149 -8.37 2.99 -0.30
N THR A 150 -7.40 3.82 -0.68
CA THR A 150 -7.37 5.24 -0.31
C THR A 150 -8.58 5.99 -0.85
N GLU A 151 -8.90 5.85 -2.14
CA GLU A 151 -10.09 6.43 -2.77
C GLU A 151 -11.39 6.03 -2.06
N ASN A 152 -11.53 4.75 -1.68
CA ASN A 152 -12.70 4.27 -0.94
C ASN A 152 -12.82 4.94 0.44
N ARG A 153 -11.71 5.15 1.13
CA ARG A 153 -11.69 5.85 2.44
C ARG A 153 -12.04 7.32 2.28
N GLU A 154 -11.44 8.00 1.31
CA GLU A 154 -11.71 9.40 1.01
C GLU A 154 -13.17 9.62 0.62
N ASN A 155 -13.73 8.77 -0.25
CA ASN A 155 -15.15 8.82 -0.60
C ASN A 155 -16.06 8.58 0.62
N ALA A 156 -15.70 7.67 1.53
CA ALA A 156 -16.44 7.45 2.76
C ALA A 156 -16.40 8.69 3.69
N ASP A 157 -15.26 9.38 3.76
CA ASP A 157 -15.10 10.60 4.56
C ASP A 157 -15.83 11.79 3.94
N VAL A 158 -15.78 11.95 2.61
CA VAL A 158 -16.58 12.95 1.86
C VAL A 158 -18.06 12.72 2.10
N ASN A 159 -18.55 11.49 1.98
CA ASN A 159 -19.96 11.16 2.23
C ASN A 159 -20.38 11.46 3.67
N ARG A 160 -19.49 11.22 4.64
CA ARG A 160 -19.74 11.58 6.04
C ARG A 160 -19.80 13.09 6.24
N ALA A 161 -18.84 13.83 5.67
CA ALA A 161 -18.80 15.29 5.75
C ALA A 161 -20.03 15.93 5.08
N ALA A 162 -20.47 15.40 3.93
CA ALA A 162 -21.68 15.83 3.25
C ALA A 162 -22.93 15.63 4.13
N LYS A 163 -23.08 14.45 4.75
CA LYS A 163 -24.20 14.18 5.69
C LYS A 163 -24.19 15.11 6.90
N GLU A 164 -23.00 15.40 7.43
CA GLU A 164 -22.87 16.35 8.54
C GLU A 164 -23.27 17.77 8.13
N LEU A 165 -22.85 18.21 6.93
CA LEU A 165 -23.23 19.50 6.38
C LEU A 165 -24.75 19.60 6.16
N ASP A 166 -25.37 18.56 5.62
CA ASP A 166 -26.83 18.53 5.40
C ASP A 166 -27.59 18.57 6.73
N ASN A 167 -27.14 17.82 7.74
CA ASN A 167 -27.70 17.87 9.09
C ASN A 167 -27.61 19.27 9.70
N GLN A 168 -26.47 19.96 9.53
CA GLN A 168 -26.28 21.33 10.03
C GLN A 168 -27.18 22.33 9.30
N LYS A 169 -27.31 22.21 7.98
CA LYS A 169 -28.24 23.05 7.19
C LYS A 169 -29.68 22.85 7.63
N GLN A 170 -30.10 21.61 7.91
CA GLN A 170 -31.44 21.33 8.39
C GLN A 170 -31.67 21.93 9.78
N GLN A 171 -30.71 21.78 10.71
CA GLN A 171 -30.78 22.40 12.03
C GLN A 171 -30.87 23.94 11.94
N ALA A 172 -30.12 24.56 11.03
CA ALA A 172 -30.16 26.00 10.81
C ALA A 172 -31.52 26.46 10.26
N ALA A 173 -32.08 25.74 9.29
CA ALA A 173 -33.40 26.03 8.73
C ALA A 173 -34.54 25.85 9.74
N ASP A 174 -34.46 24.82 10.58
CA ASP A 174 -35.41 24.58 11.68
C ASP A 174 -35.32 25.72 12.71
N ALA A 175 -34.10 26.14 13.08
CA ALA A 175 -33.89 27.24 14.01
C ALA A 175 -34.41 28.58 13.46
N GLU A 176 -34.19 28.85 12.17
CA GLU A 176 -34.72 30.04 11.49
C GLU A 176 -36.26 30.02 11.43
N SER A 177 -36.85 28.86 11.11
CA SER A 177 -38.30 28.68 11.11
C SER A 177 -38.93 28.88 12.49
N MET A 178 -38.27 28.39 13.55
CA MET A 178 -38.68 28.63 14.93
C MET A 178 -38.58 30.10 15.31
N ARG A 179 -37.52 30.80 14.87
CA ARG A 179 -37.36 32.25 15.11
C ARG A 179 -38.47 33.05 14.42
N VAL A 180 -38.78 32.75 13.17
CA VAL A 180 -39.85 33.40 12.40
C VAL A 180 -41.22 33.13 13.03
N GLN A 181 -41.50 31.90 13.50
CA GLN A 181 -42.75 31.60 14.20
C GLN A 181 -42.88 32.34 15.53
N ALA A 182 -41.79 32.48 16.28
CA ALA A 182 -41.77 33.26 17.52
C ALA A 182 -42.03 34.76 17.25
N GLU A 183 -41.39 35.33 16.23
CA GLU A 183 -41.58 36.74 15.83
C GLU A 183 -43.03 37.01 15.35
N ILE A 184 -43.63 36.08 14.59
CA ILE A 184 -45.05 36.18 14.16
C ILE A 184 -46.01 35.99 15.33
N GLY A 185 -45.71 35.08 16.26
CA GLY A 185 -46.51 34.85 17.46
C GLY A 185 -46.56 36.06 18.39
N ASP A 186 -45.43 36.74 18.59
CA ASP A 186 -45.36 38.00 19.34
C ASP A 186 -46.13 39.12 18.64
N ALA A 187 -46.05 39.23 17.31
CA ALA A 187 -46.76 40.24 16.54
C ALA A 187 -48.29 40.06 16.50
N LEU A 188 -48.79 38.84 16.73
CA LEU A 188 -50.23 38.53 16.81
C LEU A 188 -50.81 38.72 18.23
N ASN A 189 -49.95 38.85 19.24
CA ASN A 189 -50.34 39.00 20.65
C ASN A 189 -50.19 40.43 21.20
N THR A 190 -49.73 41.38 20.36
CA THR A 190 -49.74 42.84 20.59
C THR A 190 -50.89 43.50 19.84
#